data_AF-A0A0K2RMM0-F1
#
_entry.id   AF-A0A0K2RMM0-F1
#
_cell.length_a   1.000
_cell.length_b   1.000
_cell.length_c   1.000
_cell.angle_alpha   90.00
_cell.angle_beta   90.00
_cell.angle_gamma   90.00
#
_symmetry.space_group_name_H-M   'P 1'
#
loop_
_entity.id
_entity.type
_entity.pdbx_description
1 polymer ?
#
loop_
_entity_poly.entity_id
_entity_poly.type
_entity_poly.pdbx_seq_one_letter_code
_entity_poly.pdbx_strand_id
1 'polypeptide(L)'
;MTMSNKIVLGDNQYGKAEVRVVKVTRDTDRHQIEDLNVTSQLRGDFQAAHLQGDNAHVVATDTQKNTIYAFARDGIGSPKPSSCA
;
A
#
# COMPACT_ATOMS: atom_id res chain seq x y z
N MET A 1 27.58 -19.95 -29.58
CA MET A 1 26.32 -19.49 -28.98
C MET A 1 26.66 -18.74 -27.70
N THR A 2 26.76 -17.42 -27.79
CA THR A 2 27.06 -16.59 -26.62
C THR A 2 25.79 -16.49 -25.80
N MET A 3 25.76 -17.17 -24.65
CA MET A 3 24.68 -16.99 -23.67
C MET A 3 24.71 -15.54 -23.19
N SER A 4 23.79 -14.71 -23.68
CA SER A 4 23.63 -13.36 -23.19
C SER A 4 22.98 -13.42 -21.81
N ASN A 5 23.77 -13.21 -20.76
CA ASN A 5 23.30 -13.16 -19.39
C ASN A 5 22.65 -11.78 -19.13
N LYS A 6 21.51 -11.52 -19.78
CA LYS A 6 20.74 -10.27 -19.60
C LYS A 6 20.04 -10.28 -18.25
N ILE A 7 20.21 -9.21 -17.49
CA ILE A 7 19.46 -8.96 -16.26
C ILE A 7 18.04 -8.55 -16.66
N VAL A 8 17.04 -9.23 -16.10
CA VAL A 8 15.62 -8.98 -16.37
C VAL A 8 14.92 -8.61 -15.07
N LEU A 9 14.01 -7.64 -15.13
CA LEU A 9 13.17 -7.28 -13.99
C LEU A 9 12.15 -8.40 -13.74
N GLY A 10 12.19 -8.98 -12.55
CA GLY A 10 11.22 -9.99 -12.11
C GLY A 10 9.98 -9.38 -11.46
N ASP A 11 9.29 -10.20 -10.67
CA ASP A 11 8.16 -9.76 -9.86
C ASP A 11 8.57 -8.61 -8.94
N ASN A 12 7.79 -7.54 -8.98
CA ASN A 12 8.06 -6.34 -8.21
C ASN A 12 6.77 -5.77 -7.63
N GLN A 13 6.91 -5.16 -6.47
CA GLN A 13 5.83 -4.47 -5.76
C GLN A 13 6.45 -3.36 -4.92
N TYR A 14 5.70 -2.28 -4.71
CA TYR A 14 6.15 -1.18 -3.88
C TYR A 14 4.96 -0.53 -3.16
N GLY A 15 5.22 0.17 -2.06
CA GLY A 15 4.18 0.92 -1.36
C GLY A 15 4.62 1.37 0.02
N LYS A 16 3.63 1.56 0.90
CA LYS A 16 3.85 2.00 2.28
C LYS A 16 3.53 0.87 3.24
N ALA A 17 4.50 0.50 4.05
CA ALA A 17 4.32 -0.46 5.13
C ALA A 17 4.13 0.25 6.48
N GLU A 18 3.53 -0.48 7.41
CA GLU A 18 3.41 -0.13 8.83
C GLU A 18 2.75 1.24 9.13
N VAL A 19 1.71 1.57 8.37
CA VAL A 19 0.89 2.75 8.64
C VAL A 19 -0.02 2.44 9.83
N ARG A 20 0.32 3.02 10.99
CA ARG A 20 -0.50 2.93 12.21
C ARG A 20 -1.71 3.87 12.08
N VAL A 21 -2.90 3.29 12.21
CA VAL A 21 -4.17 4.01 12.14
C VAL A 21 -5.00 3.67 13.36
N VAL A 22 -5.42 4.71 14.09
CA VAL A 22 -6.41 4.59 15.16
C VAL A 22 -7.65 5.37 14.75
N LYS A 23 -8.77 4.67 14.53
CA LYS A 23 -10.07 5.29 14.30
C LYS A 23 -10.86 5.25 15.59
N VAL A 24 -11.37 6.42 15.99
CA VAL A 24 -12.29 6.56 17.12
C VAL A 24 -13.66 6.94 16.57
N THR A 25 -14.69 6.19 16.95
CA THR A 25 -16.09 6.46 16.62
C THR A 25 -16.81 6.92 17.88
N ARG A 26 -17.45 8.10 17.83
CA ARG A 26 -17.95 8.84 19.01
C ARG A 26 -19.41 9.27 18.87
N ASP A 27 -20.22 8.46 18.17
CA ASP A 27 -21.61 8.81 17.87
C ASP A 27 -22.55 8.61 19.08
N THR A 28 -22.08 7.95 20.14
CA THR A 28 -22.80 7.73 21.40
C THR A 28 -21.87 7.99 22.60
N ASP A 29 -22.42 8.05 23.81
CA ASP A 29 -21.64 8.14 25.07
C ASP A 29 -20.61 7.00 25.22
N ARG A 30 -20.84 5.86 24.55
CA ARG A 30 -19.87 4.78 24.46
C ARG A 30 -19.06 4.88 23.18
N HIS A 31 -17.80 5.29 23.30
CA HIS A 31 -16.87 5.34 22.18
C HIS A 31 -16.40 3.94 21.75
N GLN A 32 -16.07 3.80 20.47
CA GLN A 32 -15.45 2.60 19.89
C GLN A 32 -14.09 2.95 19.29
N ILE A 33 -13.15 2.01 19.37
CA ILE A 33 -11.77 2.17 18.90
C ILE A 33 -11.41 1.01 17.97
N GLU A 34 -10.84 1.35 16.82
CA GLU A 34 -10.21 0.42 15.88
C GLU A 34 -8.74 0.83 15.73
N ASP A 35 -7.80 -0.06 16.08
CA ASP A 35 -6.35 0.14 15.93
C ASP A 35 -5.79 -0.89 14.94
N LEU A 36 -5.23 -0.39 13.84
CA LEU A 36 -4.68 -1.21 12.76
C LEU A 36 -3.23 -0.83 12.45
N ASN A 37 -2.48 -1.85 12.02
CA ASN A 37 -1.20 -1.69 11.36
C ASN A 37 -1.35 -2.06 9.88
N VAL A 38 -1.38 -1.05 8.99
CA VAL A 38 -1.73 -1.23 7.58
C VAL A 38 -0.49 -1.22 6.69
N THR A 39 -0.40 -2.20 5.79
CA THR A 39 0.60 -2.23 4.71
C THR A 39 -0.12 -2.25 3.36
N SER A 40 0.25 -1.33 2.47
CA SER A 40 -0.25 -1.22 1.10
C SER A 40 0.89 -1.47 0.12
N GLN A 41 0.63 -2.30 -0.89
CA GLN A 41 1.58 -2.61 -1.96
C GLN A 41 0.85 -2.64 -3.30
N LEU A 42 1.41 -1.96 -4.30
CA LEU A 42 0.91 -1.95 -5.67
C LEU A 42 1.79 -2.84 -6.55
N ARG A 43 1.14 -3.57 -7.46
CA ARG A 43 1.74 -4.39 -8.53
C ARG A 43 1.21 -3.90 -9.88
N GLY A 44 2.05 -3.86 -10.90
CA GLY A 44 1.69 -3.30 -12.20
C GLY A 44 2.89 -3.04 -13.10
N ASP A 45 2.71 -2.20 -14.12
CA ASP A 45 3.80 -1.78 -15.01
C ASP A 45 4.67 -0.70 -14.35
N PHE A 46 5.80 -1.13 -13.81
CA PHE A 46 6.83 -0.28 -13.21
C PHE A 46 8.19 -0.45 -13.91
N GLN A 47 8.23 -0.97 -15.13
CA GLN A 47 9.50 -1.25 -15.82
C GLN A 47 10.27 0.05 -16.11
N ALA A 48 9.58 1.10 -16.56
CA ALA A 48 10.20 2.39 -16.84
C ALA A 48 10.80 3.05 -15.58
N ALA A 49 10.15 2.87 -14.42
CA ALA A 49 10.67 3.35 -13.14
C ALA A 49 12.00 2.68 -12.77
N HIS A 50 12.13 1.36 -12.97
CA HIS A 50 13.35 0.61 -12.62
C HIS A 50 14.47 0.77 -13.66
N LEU A 51 14.15 0.84 -14.95
CA LEU A 51 15.15 0.83 -16.02
C LEU A 51 15.57 2.24 -16.48
N GLN A 52 14.71 3.24 -16.29
CA GLN A 52 14.89 4.58 -16.85
C GLN A 52 14.69 5.70 -15.80
N GLY A 53 14.18 5.37 -14.61
CA GLY A 53 13.85 6.37 -13.58
C GLY A 53 12.60 7.18 -13.89
N ASP A 54 11.77 6.75 -14.85
CA ASP A 54 10.50 7.39 -15.15
C ASP A 54 9.44 7.01 -14.11
N ASN A 55 9.05 8.00 -13.30
CA ASN A 55 8.11 7.84 -12.20
C ASN A 55 6.66 8.14 -12.59
N ALA A 56 6.33 8.32 -13.87
CA ALA A 56 4.97 8.62 -14.31
C ALA A 56 3.93 7.58 -13.83
N HIS A 57 4.34 6.32 -13.67
CA HIS A 57 3.50 5.23 -13.15
C HIS A 57 3.62 5.03 -11.64
N VAL A 58 4.50 5.77 -10.96
CA VAL A 58 4.78 5.61 -9.53
C VAL A 58 3.89 6.54 -8.71
N VAL A 59 2.77 6.00 -8.23
CA VAL A 59 2.00 6.65 -7.15
C VAL A 59 2.89 6.73 -5.91
N ALA A 60 3.20 7.94 -5.44
CA ALA A 60 4.06 8.12 -4.28
C ALA A 60 3.56 7.32 -3.06
N THR A 61 4.47 6.74 -2.30
CA THR A 61 4.12 5.96 -1.09
C THR A 61 3.45 6.83 -0.02
N ASP A 62 3.74 8.14 -0.01
CA ASP A 62 3.03 9.12 0.81
C ASP A 62 1.55 9.27 0.38
N THR A 63 1.26 9.23 -0.91
CA THR A 63 -0.12 9.24 -1.41
C THR A 63 -0.88 8.01 -0.94
N GLN A 64 -0.28 6.82 -0.96
CA GLN A 64 -0.91 5.60 -0.41
C GLN A 64 -1.21 5.76 1.09
N LYS A 65 -0.27 6.31 1.88
CA LYS A 65 -0.48 6.63 3.30
C LYS A 65 -1.64 7.63 3.49
N ASN A 66 -1.69 8.70 2.71
CA ASN A 66 -2.75 9.70 2.80
C ASN A 66 -4.11 9.09 2.43
N THR A 67 -4.16 8.22 1.42
CA THR A 67 -5.36 7.48 1.03
C THR A 67 -5.85 6.53 2.15
N ILE A 68 -4.93 5.86 2.87
CA ILE A 68 -5.29 5.04 4.04
C ILE A 68 -6.03 5.89 5.08
N TYR A 69 -5.51 7.07 5.42
CA TYR A 69 -6.19 7.98 6.35
C TYR A 69 -7.50 8.53 5.79
N ALA A 70 -7.56 8.83 4.49
CA ALA A 70 -8.78 9.31 3.84
C ALA A 70 -9.91 8.27 3.95
N PHE A 71 -9.65 7.00 3.66
CA PHE A 71 -10.66 5.95 3.80
C PHE A 71 -11.04 5.66 5.25
N ALA A 72 -10.08 5.73 6.19
CA ALA A 72 -10.38 5.54 7.61
C ALA A 72 -11.37 6.59 8.18
N ARG A 73 -11.53 7.75 7.51
CA ARG A 73 -12.51 8.78 7.90
C ARG A 73 -13.94 8.29 7.86
N ASP A 74 -14.28 7.49 6.86
CA ASP A 74 -15.63 7.00 6.58
C ASP A 74 -15.99 5.74 7.39
N GLY A 75 -14.98 5.13 8.03
CA GLY A 75 -15.10 3.92 8.83
C GLY A 75 -14.19 2.82 8.28
N ILE A 76 -13.60 2.03 9.18
CA ILE A 76 -12.67 0.95 8.82
C ILE A 76 -13.45 -0.36 8.65
N GLY A 77 -14.45 -0.60 9.51
CA GLY A 77 -15.22 -1.84 9.48
C GLY A 77 -14.37 -3.03 9.90
N SER A 78 -14.91 -4.25 9.79
CA SER A 78 -14.14 -5.45 10.13
C SER A 78 -13.06 -5.71 9.06
N PRO A 79 -11.75 -5.66 9.41
CA PRO A 79 -10.70 -6.04 8.48
C PRO A 79 -10.89 -7.52 8.15
N LYS A 80 -10.93 -7.86 6.87
CA LYS A 80 -10.81 -9.28 6.49
C LYS A 80 -9.39 -9.73 6.83
N PRO A 81 -9.19 -10.93 7.38
CA PRO A 81 -7.84 -11.44 7.60
C PRO A 81 -7.08 -11.37 6.27
N SER A 82 -5.84 -10.89 6.31
CA SER A 82 -4.95 -10.99 5.17
C SER A 82 -4.76 -12.47 4.89
N SER A 83 -5.52 -13.04 3.96
CA SER A 83 -5.24 -14.36 3.44
C SER A 83 -3.81 -14.28 2.88
N CYS A 84 -2.87 -14.95 3.54
CA CYS A 84 -1.51 -15.08 3.05
C CYS A 84 -1.57 -15.64 1.62
N ALA A 85 -1.15 -14.84 0.66
CA ALA A 85 -0.76 -15.23 -0.68
C ALA A 85 0.50 -14.43 -1.04
#